data_AF-A0A0C9TRB8-F1
#
_entry.id   AF-A0A0C9TRB8-F1
#
_cell.length_a   1.000
_cell.length_b   1.000
_cell.length_c   1.000
_cell.angle_alpha   90.00
_cell.angle_beta   90.00
_cell.angle_gamma   90.00
#
_symmetry.space_group_name_H-M   'P 1'
#
loop_
_entity.id
_entity.type
_entity.pdbx_description
1 polymer ?
#
loop_
_entity_poly.entity_id
_entity_poly.type
_entity_poly.pdbx_seq_one_letter_code
_entity_poly.pdbx_strand_id
1 'polypeptide(L)'
;DSHTFFLKLEGTMTDHTADQKRLSCLLQQKKKDVTVENLGETSILNMTPDELLPLLMKATQNAIDKVGGLEMWNIVSAAEQSVKNEATYHELCQQLGQDEFAHMSLDEQRELIRLIGAGCGTHKDLNTVKG
;
A
#
# COMPACT_ATOMS: atom_id res chain seq x y z
N ASP A 1 15.34 -2.32 -2.81
CA ASP A 1 15.10 -2.08 -1.38
C ASP A 1 13.83 -2.86 -0.97
N SER A 2 13.49 -2.93 0.31
CA SER A 2 12.34 -3.71 0.80
C SER A 2 10.97 -3.13 0.39
N HIS A 3 10.89 -1.83 0.12
CA HIS A 3 9.67 -1.13 -0.31
C HIS A 3 9.34 -1.46 -1.78
N THR A 4 10.32 -1.42 -2.68
CA THR A 4 10.08 -1.70 -4.12
C THR A 4 9.99 -3.18 -4.47
N PHE A 5 10.28 -4.09 -3.54
CA PHE A 5 10.22 -5.52 -3.78
C PHE A 5 8.82 -5.97 -4.25
N PHE A 6 7.77 -5.54 -3.55
CA PHE A 6 6.41 -5.94 -3.85
C PHE A 6 5.89 -5.34 -5.17
N LEU A 7 6.35 -4.13 -5.53
CA LEU A 7 6.05 -3.52 -6.83
C LEU A 7 6.55 -4.40 -7.97
N LYS A 8 7.77 -4.94 -7.83
CA LYS A 8 8.45 -5.78 -8.83
C LYS A 8 8.07 -7.26 -8.76
N LEU A 9 7.18 -7.65 -7.85
CA LEU A 9 6.77 -9.04 -7.68
C LEU A 9 5.78 -9.41 -8.80
N GLU A 10 6.26 -10.14 -9.81
CA GLU A 10 5.46 -10.50 -10.98
C GLU A 10 4.72 -11.83 -10.86
N GLY A 11 5.14 -12.72 -9.95
CA GLY A 11 4.50 -14.02 -9.81
C GLY A 11 4.98 -14.88 -8.66
N THR A 12 4.25 -15.98 -8.43
CA THR A 12 4.49 -16.94 -7.35
C THR A 12 4.27 -18.37 -7.84
N MET A 13 5.08 -19.32 -7.36
CA MET A 13 4.90 -20.76 -7.61
C MET A 13 4.30 -21.47 -6.39
N THR A 14 3.16 -20.99 -5.89
CA THR A 14 2.60 -21.41 -4.59
C THR A 14 1.13 -21.82 -4.70
N ASP A 15 0.87 -23.05 -5.16
CA ASP A 15 -0.49 -23.60 -5.30
C ASP A 15 -0.70 -24.97 -4.64
N HIS A 16 0.35 -25.54 -4.04
CA HIS A 16 0.41 -26.94 -3.62
C HIS A 16 -0.45 -27.21 -2.37
N THR A 17 -0.43 -26.31 -1.40
CA THR A 17 -1.06 -26.48 -0.09
C THR A 17 -1.93 -25.26 0.29
N ALA A 18 -2.83 -25.42 1.27
CA ALA A 18 -3.74 -24.34 1.69
C ALA A 18 -3.00 -23.11 2.24
N ASP A 19 -1.89 -23.30 2.95
CA ASP A 19 -0.99 -22.25 3.41
C ASP A 19 -0.30 -21.52 2.24
N GLN A 20 0.08 -22.23 1.18
CA GLN A 20 0.65 -21.62 -0.02
C GLN A 20 -0.36 -20.78 -0.80
N LYS A 21 -1.62 -21.22 -0.87
CA LYS A 21 -2.71 -20.41 -1.45
C LYS A 21 -2.95 -19.15 -0.62
N ARG A 22 -2.97 -19.29 0.72
CA ARG A 22 -3.08 -18.14 1.63
C ARG A 22 -1.92 -17.16 1.44
N LEU A 23 -0.69 -17.66 1.29
CA LEU A 23 0.48 -16.83 1.01
C LEU A 23 0.31 -16.06 -0.30
N SER A 24 -0.15 -16.70 -1.38
CA SER A 24 -0.41 -16.03 -2.66
C SER A 24 -1.42 -14.88 -2.51
N CYS A 25 -2.51 -15.10 -1.76
CA CYS A 25 -3.47 -14.03 -1.46
C CYS A 25 -2.84 -12.87 -0.66
N LEU A 26 -2.01 -13.17 0.34
CA LEU A 26 -1.31 -12.14 1.13
C LEU A 26 -0.32 -11.34 0.27
N LEU A 27 0.38 -12.00 -0.65
CA LEU A 27 1.30 -11.34 -1.58
C LEU A 27 0.54 -10.44 -2.58
N GLN A 28 -0.60 -10.90 -3.09
CA GLN A 28 -1.48 -10.11 -3.94
C GLN A 28 -1.97 -8.84 -3.22
N GLN A 29 -2.43 -8.98 -1.98
CA GLN A 29 -2.86 -7.84 -1.17
C GLN A 29 -1.69 -6.89 -0.91
N LYS A 30 -0.53 -7.43 -0.51
CA LYS A 30 0.63 -6.60 -0.20
C LYS A 30 1.18 -5.87 -1.43
N LYS A 31 1.17 -6.50 -2.61
CA LYS A 31 1.49 -5.82 -3.87
C LYS A 31 0.54 -4.64 -4.10
N LYS A 32 -0.78 -4.84 -3.96
CA LYS A 32 -1.76 -3.77 -4.09
C LYS A 32 -1.50 -2.62 -3.10
N ASP A 33 -1.28 -2.93 -1.83
CA ASP A 33 -1.07 -1.91 -0.79
C ASP A 33 0.14 -1.03 -1.12
N VAL A 34 1.27 -1.65 -1.49
CA VAL A 34 2.50 -0.93 -1.86
C VAL A 34 2.34 -0.18 -3.18
N THR A 35 1.61 -0.72 -4.16
CA THR A 35 1.29 -0.02 -5.41
C THR A 35 0.51 1.26 -5.13
N VAL A 36 -0.51 1.19 -4.28
CA VAL A 36 -1.31 2.35 -3.88
C VAL A 36 -0.45 3.37 -3.14
N GLU A 37 0.36 2.95 -2.16
CA GLU A 37 1.27 3.84 -1.44
C GLU A 37 2.23 4.57 -2.39
N ASN A 38 2.86 3.84 -3.31
CA ASN A 38 3.78 4.40 -4.29
C ASN A 38 3.09 5.38 -5.27
N LEU A 39 1.84 5.11 -5.66
CA LEU A 39 1.05 6.05 -6.47
C LEU A 39 0.80 7.36 -5.71
N GLY A 40 0.49 7.27 -4.42
CA GLY A 40 0.33 8.42 -3.54
C GLY A 40 1.59 9.27 -3.42
N GLU A 41 2.72 8.63 -3.13
CA GLU A 41 4.02 9.31 -3.07
C GLU A 41 4.38 9.98 -4.40
N THR A 42 4.15 9.26 -5.51
CA THR A 42 4.38 9.80 -6.86
C THR A 42 3.47 10.98 -7.15
N SER A 43 2.21 10.93 -6.72
CA SER A 43 1.26 12.04 -6.86
C SER A 43 1.75 13.28 -6.12
N ILE A 44 2.16 13.14 -4.86
CA ILE A 44 2.73 14.24 -4.06
C ILE A 44 3.96 14.85 -4.75
N LEU A 45 4.87 14.03 -5.27
CA LEU A 45 6.09 14.50 -5.95
C LEU A 45 5.79 15.26 -7.26
N ASN A 46 4.67 14.96 -7.91
CA ASN A 46 4.26 15.59 -9.16
C ASN A 46 3.37 16.82 -8.95
N MET A 47 2.83 17.03 -7.75
CA MET A 47 2.05 18.21 -7.42
C MET A 47 2.92 19.47 -7.33
N THR A 48 2.35 20.58 -7.76
CA THR A 48 2.93 21.90 -7.50
C THR A 48 2.76 22.28 -6.02
N PRO A 49 3.59 23.19 -5.48
CA PRO A 49 3.42 23.67 -4.10
C PRO A 49 2.02 24.23 -3.81
N ASP A 50 1.39 24.88 -4.79
CA ASP A 50 0.04 25.46 -4.66
C ASP A 50 -1.06 24.38 -4.55
N GLU A 51 -0.86 23.21 -5.15
CA GLU A 51 -1.77 22.06 -5.03
C GLU A 51 -1.52 21.27 -3.74
N LEU A 52 -0.25 21.11 -3.36
CA LEU A 52 0.15 20.29 -2.23
C LEU A 52 -0.09 20.99 -0.87
N LEU A 53 0.16 22.30 -0.79
CA LEU A 53 0.08 23.03 0.47
C LEU A 53 -1.32 22.96 1.13
N PRO A 54 -2.44 23.14 0.40
CA PRO A 54 -3.78 22.98 0.99
C PRO A 54 -4.04 21.57 1.54
N LEU A 55 -3.52 20.52 0.88
CA LEU A 55 -3.66 19.14 1.32
C LEU A 55 -2.89 18.89 2.62
N LEU A 56 -1.64 19.34 2.68
CA LEU A 56 -0.81 19.24 3.88
C LEU A 56 -1.43 20.03 5.05
N MET A 57 -1.87 21.27 4.81
CA MET A 57 -2.53 22.07 5.84
C MET A 57 -3.77 21.38 6.41
N LYS A 58 -4.62 20.81 5.54
CA LYS A 58 -5.80 20.07 5.97
C LYS A 58 -5.43 18.81 6.75
N ALA A 59 -4.44 18.05 6.29
CA ALA A 59 -3.98 16.84 6.95
C ALA A 59 -3.39 17.14 8.33
N THR A 60 -2.54 18.17 8.44
CA THR A 60 -1.98 18.65 9.71
C THR A 60 -3.06 19.17 10.65
N GLN A 61 -4.04 19.93 10.16
CA GLN A 61 -5.14 20.41 10.99
C GLN A 61 -5.94 19.24 11.57
N ASN A 62 -6.26 18.23 10.75
CA ASN A 62 -6.93 17.03 11.23
C ASN A 62 -6.11 16.30 12.30
N ALA A 63 -4.79 16.23 12.14
CA ALA A 63 -3.90 15.60 13.14
C ALA A 63 -3.88 16.37 14.47
N ILE A 64 -3.92 17.70 14.41
CA ILE A 64 -4.06 18.58 15.58
C ILE A 64 -5.42 18.36 16.26
N ASP A 65 -6.50 18.30 15.48
CA ASP A 65 -7.84 18.10 16.02
C ASP A 65 -7.99 16.71 16.68
N LYS A 66 -7.37 15.66 16.10
CA LYS A 66 -7.32 14.31 16.68
C LYS A 66 -6.69 14.25 18.08
N VAL A 67 -5.82 15.19 18.44
CA VAL A 67 -5.22 15.27 19.79
C VAL A 67 -5.94 16.23 20.73
N GLY A 68 -7.06 16.84 20.30
CA GLY A 68 -7.84 17.78 21.10
C GLY A 68 -7.53 19.25 20.82
N GLY A 69 -6.93 19.55 19.66
CA GLY A 69 -6.66 20.92 19.21
C GLY A 69 -5.22 21.38 19.46
N LEU A 70 -4.96 22.63 19.06
CA LEU A 70 -3.59 23.18 19.00
C LEU A 70 -2.90 23.26 20.36
N GLU A 71 -3.65 23.55 21.44
CA GLU A 71 -3.09 23.58 22.79
C GLU A 71 -2.55 22.22 23.21
N MET A 72 -3.33 21.15 22.96
CA MET A 72 -2.91 19.78 23.24
C MET A 72 -1.74 19.38 22.36
N TRP A 73 -1.78 19.73 21.07
CA TRP A 73 -0.67 19.49 20.14
C TRP A 73 0.64 20.10 20.64
N ASN A 74 0.61 21.34 21.12
CA ASN A 74 1.81 22.04 21.60
C ASN A 74 2.42 21.43 22.88
N ILE A 75 1.65 20.63 23.62
CA ILE A 75 2.12 19.92 24.82
C ILE A 75 2.68 18.53 24.46
N VAL A 76 2.29 17.96 23.31
CA VAL A 76 2.86 16.70 22.79
C VAL A 76 4.35 16.88 22.53
N SER A 77 5.15 15.90 22.91
CA SER A 77 6.61 15.96 22.71
C SER A 77 6.97 16.02 21.22
N ALA A 78 8.12 16.62 20.89
CA ALA A 78 8.57 16.71 19.50
C ALA A 78 8.72 15.32 18.83
N ALA A 79 9.12 14.30 19.58
CA ALA A 79 9.20 12.92 19.09
C ALA A 79 7.81 12.36 18.72
N GLU A 80 6.82 12.56 19.58
CA GLU A 80 5.45 12.12 19.31
C GLU A 80 4.78 12.93 18.20
N GLN A 81 5.06 14.23 18.10
CA GLN A 81 4.63 15.05 16.96
C GLN A 81 5.23 14.52 15.65
N SER A 82 6.51 14.14 15.66
CA SER A 82 7.16 13.53 14.47
C SER A 82 6.46 12.24 14.05
N VAL A 83 6.18 11.33 14.99
CA VAL A 83 5.46 10.07 14.70
C VAL A 83 4.05 10.35 14.15
N LYS A 84 3.35 11.34 14.70
CA LYS A 84 2.02 11.74 14.21
C LYS A 84 2.07 12.37 12.82
N ASN A 85 3.09 13.18 12.54
CA ASN A 85 3.30 13.77 11.23
C ASN A 85 3.64 12.71 10.18
N GLU A 86 4.49 11.74 10.51
CA GLU A 86 4.80 10.59 9.66
C GLU A 86 3.54 9.77 9.36
N ALA A 87 2.73 9.46 10.38
CA ALA A 87 1.45 8.78 10.18
C ALA A 87 0.48 9.59 9.30
N THR A 88 0.42 10.91 9.49
CA THR A 88 -0.41 11.82 8.68
C THR A 88 0.04 11.85 7.22
N TYR A 89 1.35 11.83 6.98
CA TYR A 89 1.92 11.72 5.64
C TYR A 89 1.54 10.40 4.98
N HIS A 90 1.68 9.27 5.67
CA HIS A 90 1.27 7.96 5.15
C HIS A 90 -0.24 7.89 4.86
N GLU A 91 -1.09 8.45 5.73
CA GLU A 91 -2.53 8.55 5.49
C GLU A 91 -2.83 9.35 4.22
N LEU A 92 -2.12 10.46 4.00
CA LEU A 92 -2.28 11.30 2.80
C LEU A 92 -1.82 10.56 1.53
N CYS A 93 -0.65 9.94 1.55
CA CYS A 93 -0.18 9.09 0.43
C CYS A 93 -1.20 8.00 0.12
N GLN A 94 -1.73 7.32 1.13
CA GLN A 94 -2.71 6.28 0.93
C GLN A 94 -3.99 6.80 0.27
N GLN A 95 -4.51 7.96 0.69
CA GLN A 95 -5.70 8.57 0.09
C GLN A 95 -5.46 8.94 -1.38
N LEU A 96 -4.40 9.69 -1.66
CA LEU A 96 -4.05 10.09 -3.02
C LEU A 96 -3.79 8.90 -3.94
N GLY A 97 -3.10 7.89 -3.43
CA GLY A 97 -2.84 6.66 -4.16
C GLY A 97 -4.11 5.85 -4.47
N GLN A 98 -5.07 5.83 -3.55
CA GLN A 98 -6.37 5.19 -3.78
C GLN A 98 -7.17 5.94 -4.84
N ASP A 99 -7.15 7.27 -4.77
CA ASP A 99 -7.82 8.12 -5.75
C ASP A 99 -7.20 7.88 -7.14
N GLU A 100 -5.89 7.98 -7.29
CA GLU A 100 -5.19 7.69 -8.56
C GLU A 100 -5.52 6.29 -9.09
N PHE A 101 -5.44 5.28 -8.23
CA PHE A 101 -5.75 3.90 -8.61
C PHE A 101 -7.21 3.74 -9.06
N ALA A 102 -8.16 4.41 -8.41
CA ALA A 102 -9.57 4.36 -8.74
C ALA A 102 -9.92 5.08 -10.05
N HIS A 103 -9.16 6.11 -10.43
CA HIS A 103 -9.33 6.83 -11.70
C HIS A 103 -8.82 6.05 -12.91
N MET A 104 -7.95 5.06 -12.72
CA MET A 104 -7.46 4.18 -13.78
C MET A 104 -8.54 3.24 -14.32
N SER A 105 -8.41 2.84 -15.58
CA SER A 105 -9.25 1.80 -16.15
C SER A 105 -9.05 0.45 -15.43
N LEU A 106 -10.05 -0.44 -15.53
CA LEU A 106 -9.96 -1.77 -14.91
C LEU A 106 -8.75 -2.57 -15.42
N ASP A 107 -8.36 -2.38 -16.69
CA ASP A 107 -7.23 -3.11 -17.27
C ASP A 107 -5.88 -2.57 -16.75
N GLU A 108 -5.73 -1.26 -16.60
CA GLU A 108 -4.56 -0.65 -15.95
C GLU A 108 -4.45 -1.07 -14.48
N GLN A 109 -5.56 -1.03 -13.74
CA GLN A 109 -5.60 -1.48 -12.36
C GLN A 109 -5.17 -2.95 -12.24
N ARG A 110 -5.69 -3.82 -13.12
CA ARG A 110 -5.33 -5.25 -13.16
C ARG A 110 -3.86 -5.46 -13.45
N GLU A 111 -3.29 -4.71 -14.40
CA GLU A 111 -1.89 -4.85 -14.77
C GLU A 111 -0.97 -4.37 -13.64
N LEU A 112 -1.28 -3.25 -12.99
CA LEU A 112 -0.47 -2.71 -11.89
C LEU A 112 -0.39 -3.63 -10.66
N ILE A 113 -1.48 -4.35 -10.36
CA ILE A 113 -1.51 -5.30 -9.24
C ILE A 113 -1.28 -6.74 -9.70
N ARG A 114 -0.89 -6.96 -10.95
CA ARG A 114 -0.80 -8.30 -11.52
C ARG A 114 0.19 -9.17 -10.74
N LEU A 115 -0.25 -10.39 -10.44
CA LEU A 115 0.58 -11.44 -9.89
C LEU A 115 0.26 -12.75 -10.60
N ILE A 116 1.24 -13.32 -11.28
CA ILE A 116 1.09 -14.56 -12.04
C ILE A 116 1.30 -15.75 -11.09
N GLY A 117 0.25 -16.54 -10.88
CA GLY A 117 0.35 -17.84 -10.23
C GLY A 117 0.76 -18.93 -11.23
N ALA A 118 1.88 -19.60 -10.98
CA ALA A 118 2.23 -20.83 -11.69
C ALA A 118 2.12 -22.03 -10.74
N GLY A 119 1.58 -23.14 -11.24
CA GLY A 119 1.45 -24.34 -10.43
C GLY A 119 2.74 -25.12 -10.28
N CYS A 120 2.94 -25.79 -9.15
CA CYS A 120 4.07 -26.68 -8.93
C CYS A 120 3.99 -27.89 -9.89
N GLY A 121 4.96 -28.01 -10.80
CA GLY A 121 5.05 -29.12 -11.75
C GLY A 121 5.61 -30.42 -11.17
N THR A 122 6.15 -30.40 -9.94
CA THR A 122 7.06 -31.44 -9.45
C THR A 122 6.40 -32.61 -8.72
N HIS A 123 5.07 -32.64 -8.53
CA HIS A 123 4.41 -33.69 -7.72
C HIS A 123 3.05 -34.17 -8.26
N LYS A 124 2.72 -33.95 -9.54
CA LYS A 124 1.44 -34.45 -10.10
C LYS A 124 1.30 -35.98 -10.00
N ASP A 125 2.40 -36.72 -10.03
CA ASP A 125 2.40 -38.19 -9.88
C ASP A 125 2.21 -38.70 -8.43
N LEU A 126 2.46 -37.86 -7.43
CA LEU A 126 2.33 -38.24 -6.00
C LEU A 126 0.94 -37.96 -5.41
N ASN A 127 0.05 -37.31 -6.17
CA ASN A 127 -1.35 -37.11 -5.78
C ASN A 127 -2.27 -38.29 -6.17
N THR A 128 -1.72 -39.36 -6.75
CA THR A 128 -2.49 -40.52 -7.24
C THR A 128 -2.87 -41.53 -6.14
N VAL A 129 -2.52 -41.29 -4.88
CA VAL A 129 -2.95 -42.16 -3.78
C VAL A 129 -3.52 -41.35 -2.63
N LYS A 130 -4.83 -41.08 -2.71
CA LYS A 130 -5.71 -41.05 -1.54
C LYS A 130 -6.94 -41.89 -1.87
N GLY A 131 -6.91 -43.14 -1.44
CA GLY A 131 -8.12 -43.94 -1.20
C GLY A 131 -8.79 -43.51 0.10
#